data_AF-X1BWK0-F1
#
_entry.id   AF-X1BWK0-F1
#
_cell.length_a   1.000
_cell.length_b   1.000
_cell.length_c   1.000
_cell.angle_alpha   90.00
_cell.angle_beta   90.00
_cell.angle_gamma   90.00
#
_symmetry.space_group_name_H-M   'P 1'
#
loop_
_entity.id
_entity.type
_entity.pdbx_description
1 polymer ?
#
loop_
_entity_poly.entity_id
_entity_poly.type
_entity_poly.pdbx_seq_one_letter_code
_entity_poly.pdbx_strand_id
1 'polypeptide(L)' 'MSDIKDILAKLLEKKMSIEEAERLLRANHVEEVGDLAKLDIFRKIRTGTPEVIFAQNKEPEMVIEITKKFL' A
#
# COMPACT_ATOMS: atom_id res chain seq x y z
N MET A 1 11.13 8.67 0.40
CA MET A 1 10.65 7.36 -0.09
C MET A 1 11.27 7.13 -1.46
N SER A 2 11.74 5.92 -1.76
CA SER A 2 12.32 5.62 -3.08
C SER A 2 11.19 5.34 -4.07
N ASP A 3 11.23 5.99 -5.24
CA ASP A 3 10.35 5.68 -6.37
C ASP A 3 10.58 4.21 -6.82
N ILE A 4 9.54 3.55 -7.35
CA ILE A 4 9.63 2.18 -7.89
C ILE A 4 10.74 2.09 -8.93
N LYS A 5 10.91 3.12 -9.78
CA LYS A 5 12.01 3.18 -10.76
C LYS A 5 13.38 3.10 -10.10
N ASP A 6 13.56 3.75 -8.96
CA ASP A 6 14.81 3.77 -8.21
C ASP A 6 15.12 2.40 -7.59
N ILE A 7 14.09 1.70 -7.12
CA ILE A 7 14.22 0.34 -6.61
C ILE A 7 14.65 -0.61 -7.74
N LEU A 8 14.00 -0.53 -8.90
CA LEU A 8 14.31 -1.37 -10.05
C LEU A 8 15.70 -1.08 -10.63
N ALA A 9 16.12 0.19 -10.69
CA ALA A 9 17.45 0.58 -11.14
C ALA A 9 18.55 -0.01 -10.26
N LYS A 10 18.40 0.11 -8.93
CA LYS A 10 19.36 -0.47 -7.96
C LYS A 10 19.42 -2.01 -8.03
N LEU A 11 18.28 -2.66 -8.30
CA LEU A 11 18.23 -4.12 -8.52
C LEU A 11 19.00 -4.52 -9.80
N LEU A 12 18.77 -3.82 -10.92
CA LEU A 12 19.47 -4.06 -12.20
C LEU A 12 20.98 -3.83 -12.08
N GLU A 13 21.38 -2.83 -11.31
CA GLU A 13 22.79 -2.54 -11.00
C GLU A 13 23.41 -3.51 -9.98
N LYS A 14 22.67 -4.53 -9.51
CA LYS A 14 23.08 -5.49 -8.48
C LYS A 14 23.51 -4.83 -7.15
N LYS A 15 23.01 -3.63 -6.87
CA LYS A 15 23.23 -2.89 -5.61
C LYS A 15 22.24 -3.28 -4.52
N MET A 16 21.38 -4.26 -4.79
CA MET A 16 20.29 -4.71 -3.95
C MET A 16 19.93 -6.13 -4.35
N SER A 17 19.54 -6.96 -3.38
CA SER A 17 19.03 -8.31 -3.66
C SER A 17 17.57 -8.27 -4.14
N ILE A 18 17.11 -9.38 -4.73
CA ILE A 18 15.70 -9.52 -5.13
C ILE A 18 14.80 -9.42 -3.89
N GLU A 19 15.20 -10.03 -2.77
CA GLU A 19 14.46 -10.03 -1.51
C GLU A 19 14.34 -8.61 -0.92
N GLU A 20 15.41 -7.82 -1.01
CA GLU A 20 15.41 -6.42 -0.58
C GLU A 20 14.51 -5.54 -1.46
N ALA A 21 14.57 -5.73 -2.78
CA ALA A 21 13.71 -5.03 -3.73
C ALA A 21 12.24 -5.38 -3.49
N GLU A 22 11.95 -6.66 -3.31
CA GLU A 22 10.61 -7.16 -3.01
C GLU A 22 10.07 -6.58 -1.70
N ARG A 23 10.88 -6.53 -0.63
CA ARG A 23 10.50 -5.92 0.64
C ARG A 23 10.17 -4.43 0.48
N LEU A 24 10.98 -3.69 -0.28
CA LEU A 24 10.76 -2.26 -0.52
C LEU A 24 9.48 -2.03 -1.34
N LEU A 25 9.24 -2.81 -2.39
CA LEU A 25 8.03 -2.71 -3.21
C LEU A 25 6.76 -3.04 -2.40
N ARG A 26 6.81 -4.08 -1.56
CA ARG A 26 5.72 -4.48 -0.66
C ARG A 26 5.41 -3.42 0.40
N ALA A 27 6.40 -2.62 0.80
CA ALA A 27 6.21 -1.57 1.80
C ALA A 27 5.56 -0.29 1.23
N ASN A 28 5.50 -0.13 -0.09
CA ASN A 28 5.39 1.19 -0.73
C ASN A 28 4.02 1.51 -1.34
N HIS A 29 2.92 0.95 -0.85
CA HIS A 29 1.61 1.22 -1.42
C HIS A 29 0.58 1.45 -0.31
N VAL A 30 0.55 2.70 0.13
CA VAL A 30 -0.62 3.29 0.76
C VAL A 30 -1.36 4.03 -0.36
N GLU A 31 -2.53 3.53 -0.77
CA GLU A 31 -3.36 4.26 -1.73
C GLU A 31 -4.14 5.36 -1.04
N GLU A 32 -4.23 6.53 -1.66
CA GLU A 32 -5.03 7.64 -1.15
C GLU A 32 -6.40 7.65 -1.82
N VAL A 33 -7.46 7.56 -1.01
CA VAL A 33 -8.85 7.74 -1.44
C VAL A 33 -9.21 9.21 -1.25
N GLY A 34 -8.73 10.06 -2.16
CA GLY A 34 -8.83 11.53 -2.00
C GLY A 34 -8.29 11.99 -0.64
N ASP A 35 -9.00 12.91 0.01
CA ASP A 35 -8.72 13.35 1.39
C ASP A 35 -9.42 12.49 2.46
N LEU A 36 -10.07 11.40 2.05
CA LEU A 36 -11.04 10.65 2.85
C LEU A 36 -10.38 9.53 3.67
N ALA A 37 -9.46 8.80 3.05
CA ALA A 37 -8.78 7.67 3.66
C ALA A 37 -7.44 7.34 2.99
N LYS A 38 -6.57 6.68 3.75
CA LYS A 38 -5.34 6.06 3.25
C LYS A 38 -5.44 4.56 3.44
N LEU A 39 -5.40 3.81 2.34
CA LEU A 39 -5.57 2.36 2.31
C LEU A 39 -4.22 1.66 2.33
N ASP A 40 -3.95 0.88 3.37
CA ASP A 40 -2.78 0.00 3.42
C ASP A 40 -3.08 -1.36 2.76
N ILE A 41 -3.24 -1.35 1.43
CA ILE A 41 -3.61 -2.56 0.65
C ILE A 41 -2.61 -3.72 0.81
N PHE A 42 -1.35 -3.42 1.14
CA PHE A 42 -0.32 -4.44 1.39
C PHE A 42 -0.16 -4.81 2.87
N ARG A 43 -1.06 -4.38 3.77
CA ARG A 43 -0.98 -4.69 5.20
C ARG A 43 -0.85 -6.18 5.49
N LYS A 44 -1.62 -7.03 4.78
CA LYS A 44 -1.57 -8.50 4.93
C LYS A 44 -0.18 -9.05 4.65
N ILE A 45 0.46 -8.51 3.63
CA ILE A 45 1.79 -8.92 3.20
C ILE A 45 2.85 -8.47 4.22
N ARG A 46 2.69 -7.29 4.82
CA ARG A 46 3.65 -6.73 5.77
C ARG A 46 3.50 -7.27 7.20
N THR A 47 2.27 -7.58 7.61
CA THR A 47 1.93 -7.89 9.02
C THR A 47 1.26 -9.25 9.23
N GLY A 48 0.95 -9.97 8.15
CA GLY A 48 0.14 -11.20 8.20
C GLY A 48 -1.36 -10.94 8.39
N THR A 49 -1.77 -9.71 8.70
CA THR A 49 -3.16 -9.34 9.00
C THR A 49 -3.75 -8.48 7.88
N PRO A 50 -4.93 -8.80 7.32
CA PRO A 50 -5.56 -8.00 6.29
C PRO A 50 -5.89 -6.58 6.77
N GLU A 51 -5.97 -5.67 5.82
CA GLU A 51 -6.47 -4.32 6.06
C GLU A 51 -7.96 -4.36 6.41
N VAL A 52 -8.38 -3.46 7.29
CA VAL A 52 -9.76 -3.38 7.78
C VAL A 52 -10.26 -1.94 7.70
N ILE A 53 -11.43 -1.74 7.10
CA ILE A 53 -12.07 -0.42 7.06
C ILE A 53 -12.85 -0.22 8.36
N PHE A 54 -12.30 0.58 9.28
CA PHE A 54 -13.01 0.95 10.50
C PHE A 54 -14.06 2.03 10.23
N ALA A 55 -15.34 1.67 10.31
CA ALA A 55 -16.45 2.53 9.88
C ALA A 55 -17.03 3.46 10.96
N GLN A 56 -16.58 3.37 12.22
CA GLN A 56 -17.16 4.20 13.28
C GLN A 56 -17.00 5.69 12.96
N ASN A 57 -18.10 6.44 13.11
CA ASN A 57 -18.20 7.87 12.79
C ASN A 57 -17.98 8.22 11.30
N LYS A 58 -18.12 7.25 10.39
CA LYS A 58 -18.15 7.50 8.95
C LYS A 58 -19.59 7.44 8.42
N GLU A 59 -19.96 8.40 7.60
CA GLU A 59 -21.17 8.34 6.78
C GLU A 59 -21.13 7.14 5.82
N PRO A 60 -22.28 6.51 5.51
CA PRO A 60 -22.35 5.36 4.61
C PRO A 60 -21.66 5.58 3.26
N GLU A 61 -21.80 6.78 2.68
CA GLU A 61 -21.21 7.15 1.39
C GLU A 61 -19.68 7.07 1.44
N MET A 62 -19.08 7.52 2.55
CA MET A 62 -17.63 7.44 2.75
C MET A 62 -17.16 5.98 2.78
N VAL A 63 -17.90 5.10 3.44
CA VAL A 63 -17.56 3.67 3.49
C VAL A 63 -17.65 3.04 2.09
N ILE A 64 -18.67 3.40 1.31
CA ILE A 64 -18.85 2.92 -0.06
C ILE A 64 -17.69 3.38 -0.96
N GLU A 65 -17.27 4.64 -0.87
CA GLU A 65 -16.13 5.15 -1.65
C GLU A 65 -14.82 4.45 -1.33
N ILE A 66 -14.51 4.28 -0.03
CA ILE A 66 -13.32 3.55 0.41
C ILE A 66 -13.36 2.10 -0.09
N THR A 67 -14.52 1.45 0.01
CA THR A 67 -14.70 0.04 -0.41
C THR A 67 -14.55 -0.12 -1.92
N LYS A 68 -15.09 0.80 -2.73
CA LYS A 68 -14.94 0.79 -4.20
C LYS A 68 -13.51 0.96 -4.67
N LYS A 69 -12.64 1.57 -3.86
CA LYS A 69 -11.21 1.69 -4.15
C LYS A 69 -10.41 0.48 -3.67
N PHE A 70 -10.92 -0.25 -2.69
CA PHE A 70 -10.28 -1.44 -2.14
C PHE A 70 -10.55 -2.72 -2.97
N LEU A 71 -11.71 -2.83 -3.61
CA LEU A 71 -12.14 -3.97 -4.45
C LEU A 71 -11.75 -3.79 -5.93
#